data_AF-A0A0U2YGG9-F1
#
_entry.id   AF-A0A0U2YGG9-F1
#
_cell.length_a   1.000
_cell.length_b   1.000
_cell.length_c   1.000
_cell.angle_alpha   90.00
_cell.angle_beta   90.00
_cell.angle_gamma   90.00
#
_symmetry.space_group_name_H-M   'P 1'
#
loop_
_entity.id
_entity.type
_entity.pdbx_description
1 polymer ?
#
loop_
_entity_poly.entity_id
_entity_poly.type
_entity_poly.pdbx_seq_one_letter_code
_entity_poly.pdbx_strand_id
1 'polypeptide(L)' 'MKNSISIERINMQKTAAHVAYSKGIIDSYSYHERIKSLNFLEEEIIKANQQKAQRLNEMKNKINMYATN' A
#
# COMPACT_ATOMS: atom_id res chain seq x y z
N MET A 1 -3.17 -14.17 12.29
CA MET A 1 -2.74 -13.16 11.29
C MET A 1 -3.58 -11.90 11.49
N LYS A 2 -3.15 -10.96 12.35
CA LYS A 2 -3.87 -9.70 12.59
C LYS A 2 -2.85 -8.57 12.60
N ASN A 3 -2.51 -8.04 11.41
CA ASN A 3 -1.91 -6.71 11.17
C ASN A 3 -1.30 -6.57 9.76
N SER A 4 -1.96 -7.05 8.72
CA SER A 4 -1.63 -6.56 7.38
C SER A 4 -2.24 -5.17 7.22
N ILE A 5 -1.38 -4.16 7.07
CA ILE A 5 -1.80 -2.85 6.54
C ILE A 5 -2.14 -3.09 5.06
N SER A 6 -3.38 -2.77 4.66
CA SER A 6 -3.80 -2.77 3.25
C SER A 6 -3.84 -1.34 2.71
N ILE A 7 -3.88 -1.21 1.38
CA ILE A 7 -4.06 0.09 0.71
C ILE A 7 -5.37 0.74 1.17
N GLU A 8 -6.45 -0.02 1.38
CA GLU A 8 -7.70 0.57 1.90
C GLU A 8 -7.51 1.15 3.30
N ARG A 9 -6.74 0.48 4.17
CA ARG A 9 -6.46 0.99 5.53
C ARG A 9 -5.63 2.28 5.48
N ILE A 10 -4.67 2.38 4.57
CA ILE A 10 -3.90 3.61 4.36
C ILE A 10 -4.82 4.73 3.87
N ASN A 11 -5.68 4.46 2.88
CA ASN A 11 -6.62 5.44 2.34
C ASN A 11 -7.60 5.95 3.41
N MET A 12 -8.12 5.06 4.25
CA MET A 12 -8.94 5.47 5.40
C MET A 12 -8.18 6.40 6.35
N GLN A 13 -6.90 6.15 6.60
CA GLN A 13 -6.08 7.01 7.46
C GLN A 13 -5.77 8.37 6.81
N LYS A 14 -5.58 8.43 5.49
CA LYS A 14 -5.45 9.70 4.75
C LYS A 14 -6.72 10.53 4.86
N THR A 15 -7.89 9.91 4.65
CA THR A 15 -9.19 10.57 4.84
C THR A 15 -9.35 11.07 6.27
N ALA A 16 -9.01 10.26 7.28
CA ALA A 16 -9.07 10.67 8.68
C ALA A 16 -8.14 11.85 8.99
N ALA A 17 -6.91 11.86 8.44
CA ALA A 17 -5.98 12.98 8.58
C ALA A 17 -6.53 14.25 7.96
N HIS A 18 -7.17 14.15 6.78
CA HIS A 18 -7.79 15.30 6.11
C HIS A 18 -8.96 15.88 6.91
N VAL A 19 -9.83 15.01 7.47
CA VAL A 19 -10.94 15.43 8.35
C VAL A 19 -10.42 16.06 9.64
N ALA A 20 -9.34 15.53 10.22
CA ALA A 20 -8.74 16.10 11.42
C ALA A 20 -8.19 17.50 11.17
N TYR A 21 -7.52 17.70 10.02
CA TYR A 21 -7.01 19.01 9.62
C TYR A 21 -8.14 20.02 9.36
N SER A 22 -9.18 19.63 8.61
CA SER A 22 -10.30 20.54 8.31
C SER A 22 -11.10 20.95 9.55
N LYS A 23 -11.10 20.12 10.60
CA LYS A 23 -11.69 20.42 11.91
C LYS A 23 -10.75 21.20 12.85
N GLY A 24 -9.53 21.53 12.43
CA GLY A 24 -8.54 22.21 13.26
C GLY A 24 -8.01 21.36 14.43
N ILE A 25 -8.16 20.03 14.36
CA ILE A 25 -7.67 19.10 15.40
C ILE A 25 -6.15 18.93 15.30
N ILE A 26 -5.61 19.01 14.09
CA ILE A 26 -4.17 18.98 13.82
C ILE A 26 -3.78 20.17 12.97
N ASP A 27 -2.53 20.63 13.12
CA ASP A 27 -1.98 21.70 12.29
C ASP A 27 -1.54 21.21 10.90
N SER A 28 -1.19 22.16 10.04
CA SER A 28 -0.77 21.88 8.66
C SER A 28 0.51 21.07 8.58
N TYR A 29 1.45 21.28 9.51
CA TYR A 29 2.71 20.53 9.56
C TYR A 29 2.47 19.05 9.90
N SER A 30 1.71 18.79 10.96
CA SER A 30 1.30 17.46 11.43
C SER A 30 0.49 16.71 10.36
N TYR A 31 -0.38 17.42 9.64
CA TYR A 31 -1.08 16.87 8.48
C TYR A 31 -0.11 16.44 7.38
N HIS A 32 0.83 17.32 7.01
CA HIS A 32 1.75 17.07 5.90
C HIS A 32 2.68 15.88 6.19
N GLU A 33 3.27 15.82 7.40
CA GLU A 33 4.11 14.70 7.82
C GLU A 33 3.35 13.38 7.82
N ARG A 34 2.09 13.37 8.30
CA ARG A 34 1.23 12.17 8.26
C ARG A 34 0.94 11.72 6.84
N ILE A 35 0.57 12.63 5.94
CA ILE A 35 0.30 12.30 4.55
C ILE A 35 1.55 11.77 3.85
N LYS A 36 2.72 12.38 4.10
CA LYS A 36 4.01 11.92 3.56
C LYS A 36 4.32 10.49 4.00
N SER A 37 4.19 10.17 5.28
CA SER A 37 4.41 8.79 5.77
C SER A 37 3.41 7.80 5.19
N LEU A 38 2.13 8.17 5.06
CA LEU A 38 1.10 7.31 4.48
C LEU A 38 1.33 7.04 2.99
N ASN A 39 1.76 8.04 2.22
CA ASN A 39 2.13 7.88 0.81
C ASN A 39 3.32 6.94 0.65
N PHE A 40 4.36 7.11 1.48
CA PHE A 40 5.53 6.22 1.46
C PHE A 40 5.13 4.75 1.72
N LEU A 41 4.28 4.50 2.72
CA LEU A 41 3.80 3.15 3.02
C LEU A 41 2.96 2.55 1.87
N GLU A 42 2.17 3.36 1.18
CA GLU A 42 1.39 2.92 0.03
C GLU A 42 2.30 2.49 -1.12
N GLU A 43 3.33 3.28 -1.44
CA GLU A 43 4.31 2.97 -2.48
C GLU A 43 5.04 1.66 -2.19
N GLU A 44 5.48 1.43 -0.95
CA GLU A 44 6.14 0.19 -0.55
C GLU A 44 5.23 -1.03 -0.71
N ILE A 45 3.94 -0.91 -0.37
CA ILE A 45 2.97 -1.99 -0.57
C ILE A 45 2.74 -2.27 -2.06
N ILE A 46 2.58 -1.22 -2.88
CA ILE A 46 2.41 -1.36 -4.33
C ILE A 46 3.61 -2.07 -4.94
N LYS A 47 4.84 -1.65 -4.58
CA LYS A 47 6.08 -2.26 -5.05
C LYS A 47 6.19 -3.73 -4.62
N ALA A 48 5.87 -4.05 -3.37
CA ALA A 48 5.86 -5.42 -2.89
C ALA A 48 4.83 -6.29 -3.63
N ASN A 49 3.66 -5.74 -3.95
CA ASN A 49 2.63 -6.44 -4.73
C ASN A 49 3.06 -6.66 -6.18
N GLN A 50 3.70 -5.68 -6.82
CA GLN A 50 4.27 -5.83 -8.17
C GLN A 50 5.32 -6.94 -8.20
N GLN A 51 6.23 -6.99 -7.22
CA GLN A 51 7.24 -8.06 -7.12
C GLN A 51 6.60 -9.44 -6.92
N LYS A 52 5.56 -9.54 -6.08
CA LYS A 52 4.82 -10.80 -5.89
C LYS A 52 4.12 -11.24 -7.18
N ALA A 53 3.49 -10.31 -7.91
CA ALA A 53 2.85 -10.59 -9.19
C ALA A 53 3.86 -11.06 -10.24
N GLN A 54 5.05 -10.44 -10.29
CA GLN A 54 6.13 -10.88 -11.16
C GLN A 54 6.58 -12.32 -10.82
N ARG A 55 6.85 -12.62 -9.55
CA ARG A 55 7.23 -13.98 -9.12
C ARG A 55 6.15 -15.02 -9.46
N LEU A 56 4.88 -14.66 -9.29
CA LEU A 56 3.76 -15.54 -9.66
C LEU A 56 3.75 -15.83 -11.16
N ASN A 57 3.97 -14.81 -12.00
CA ASN A 57 4.05 -14.98 -13.45
C ASN A 57 5.25 -15.85 -13.85
N GLU A 58 6.41 -15.64 -13.25
CA GLU A 58 7.60 -16.48 -13.47
C GLU A 58 7.33 -17.95 -13.10
N MET A 59 6.64 -18.20 -11.98
CA MET A 59 6.25 -19.56 -11.57
C MET A 59 5.25 -20.19 -12.54
N LYS A 60 4.23 -19.44 -12.98
CA LYS A 60 3.24 -19.92 -13.98
C LYS A 60 3.91 -20.29 -15.29
N ASN A 61 4.85 -19.46 -15.77
CA ASN A 61 5.60 -19.72 -16.99
C ASN A 61 6.44 -21.00 -16.86
N LYS A 62 7.13 -21.19 -15.72
CA LYS A 62 7.87 -22.43 -15.45
C LYS A 62 6.95 -23.66 -15.48
N ILE A 63 5.81 -23.62 -14.80
CA ILE A 63 4.85 -24.74 -14.78
C ILE A 63 4.35 -25.06 -16.19
N ASN A 64 3.97 -24.04 -16.97
CA ASN A 64 3.50 -24.24 -18.34
C ASN A 64 4.56 -24.95 -19.20
N MET A 65 5.84 -24.58 -19.09
CA MET A 65 6.92 -25.27 -19.81
C MET A 65 7.01 -26.77 -19.49
N TYR A 66 6.69 -27.18 -18.26
CA TYR A 66 6.67 -28.59 -17.87
C TYR A 66 5.39 -29.32 -18.27
N ALA A 67 4.29 -28.60 -18.57
CA ALA A 67 3.00 -29.19 -18.95
C ALA A 67 2.80 -29.34 -20.46
N THR A 68 3.56 -28.60 -21.28
CA THR A 68 3.58 -28.73 -22.76
C THR A 68 4.67 -29.66 -23.30
N ASN A 69 5.44 -30.31 -22.42
CA ASN A 69 6.31 -31.44 -22.76
C ASN A 69 5.69 -32.76 -22.26
#